data_AF-A0A8X7VVK4-F1
#
_entry.id   AF-A0A8X7VVK4-F1
#
_cell.length_a   1.000
_cell.length_b   1.000
_cell.length_c   1.000
_cell.angle_alpha   90.00
_cell.angle_beta   90.00
_cell.angle_gamma   90.00
#
_symmetry.space_group_name_H-M   'P 1'
#
loop_
_entity.id
_entity.type
_entity.pdbx_description
1 polymer ?
#
loop_
_entity_poly.entity_id
_entity_poly.type
_entity_poly.pdbx_seq_one_letter_code
_entity_poly.pdbx_strand_id
1 'polypeptide(L)'
;MKGGYVEDKWVQGCENDDWYLMDVFVYFSHSLVTIPPPCWTNTAHRHGVKVLGTFITEWDEGKATCNEMLSTKEPAQMYAERLAELATSLGFDEDKDIH
;
A
#
# COMPACT_ATOMS: atom_id res chain seq x y z
N MET A 1 3.99 -18.43 -2.20
CA MET A 1 3.61 -17.29 -3.07
C MET A 1 4.88 -16.75 -3.70
N LYS A 2 4.99 -16.80 -5.04
CA LYS A 2 6.05 -16.21 -5.85
C LYS A 2 5.40 -15.82 -7.17
N GLY A 3 5.17 -14.53 -7.40
CA GLY A 3 4.61 -14.01 -8.64
C GLY A 3 4.25 -12.56 -8.44
N GLY A 4 4.96 -11.65 -9.12
CA GLY A 4 4.78 -10.20 -9.01
C GLY A 4 6.08 -9.44 -8.78
N TYR A 5 6.82 -9.73 -7.71
CA TYR A 5 7.99 -8.91 -7.28
C TYR A 5 9.17 -8.81 -8.28
N VAL A 6 9.25 -9.71 -9.27
CA VAL A 6 10.29 -9.64 -10.32
C VAL A 6 9.85 -8.70 -11.45
N GLU A 7 8.57 -8.37 -11.54
CA GLU A 7 7.96 -7.54 -12.58
C GLU A 7 7.95 -6.05 -12.21
N ASP A 8 8.16 -5.74 -10.92
CA ASP A 8 8.41 -4.39 -10.41
C ASP A 8 9.63 -3.71 -11.06
N LYS A 9 10.51 -4.51 -11.68
CA LYS A 9 11.69 -4.00 -12.40
C LYS A 9 11.35 -3.13 -13.61
N TRP A 10 10.13 -3.27 -14.15
CA TRP A 10 9.69 -2.52 -15.31
C TRP A 10 8.80 -1.35 -14.89
N VAL A 11 9.23 -0.13 -15.20
CA VAL A 11 8.48 1.10 -14.88
C VAL A 11 7.07 1.13 -15.50
N GLN A 12 6.81 0.35 -16.55
CA GLN A 12 5.52 0.28 -17.25
C GLN A 12 4.63 -0.89 -16.80
N GLY A 13 5.07 -1.70 -15.85
CA GLY A 13 4.34 -2.85 -15.34
C GLY A 13 4.52 -4.08 -16.23
N CYS A 14 3.74 -5.13 -15.94
CA CYS A 14 3.63 -6.34 -16.76
C CYS A 14 2.22 -6.40 -17.40
N GLU A 15 2.08 -7.24 -18.43
CA GLU A 15 0.81 -7.58 -19.08
C GLU A 15 -0.05 -8.46 -18.15
N ASN A 16 -0.54 -7.89 -17.05
CA ASN A 16 -1.73 -8.42 -16.39
C ASN A 16 -2.93 -7.77 -17.05
N ASP A 17 -3.74 -8.55 -17.76
CA ASP A 17 -4.95 -8.03 -18.43
C ASP A 17 -6.22 -8.18 -17.59
N ASP A 18 -6.13 -8.85 -16.43
CA ASP A 18 -7.28 -9.18 -15.57
C ASP A 18 -7.73 -8.04 -14.63
N TRP A 19 -7.30 -6.79 -14.89
CA TRP A 19 -7.69 -5.62 -14.09
C TRP A 19 -9.21 -5.38 -14.06
N TYR A 20 -9.94 -5.80 -15.10
CA TYR A 20 -11.39 -5.68 -15.18
C TYR A 20 -12.14 -6.58 -14.18
N LEU A 21 -11.44 -7.50 -13.50
CA LEU A 21 -12.02 -8.39 -12.48
C LEU A 21 -11.93 -7.83 -11.05
N MET A 22 -11.33 -6.65 -10.86
CA MET A 22 -11.11 -6.08 -9.54
C MET A 22 -11.34 -4.57 -9.51
N ASP A 23 -11.84 -4.07 -8.38
CA ASP A 23 -11.99 -2.63 -8.14
C ASP A 23 -10.80 -2.03 -7.37
N VAL A 24 -10.11 -2.88 -6.60
CA VAL A 24 -9.00 -2.50 -5.72
C VAL A 24 -7.88 -3.54 -5.80
N PHE A 25 -6.65 -3.05 -5.98
CA PHE A 25 -5.42 -3.83 -5.96
C PHE A 25 -4.59 -3.46 -4.72
N VAL A 26 -4.29 -4.44 -3.89
CA VAL A 26 -3.50 -4.25 -2.67
C VAL A 26 -2.09 -4.80 -2.89
N TYR A 27 -1.09 -3.93 -2.86
CA TYR A 27 0.31 -4.31 -3.02
C TYR A 27 0.94 -4.68 -1.68
N PHE A 28 1.19 -5.97 -1.49
CA PHE A 28 1.60 -6.57 -0.21
C PHE A 28 3.11 -6.86 -0.16
N SER A 29 3.71 -6.76 1.03
CA SER A 29 5.06 -7.24 1.39
C SER A 29 5.13 -7.47 2.90
N HIS A 30 6.21 -8.11 3.38
CA HIS A 30 6.51 -8.29 4.81
C HIS A 30 7.18 -7.07 5.48
N SER A 31 7.05 -5.89 4.87
CA SER A 31 7.63 -4.64 5.38
C SER A 31 6.58 -3.85 6.15
N LEU A 32 7.00 -3.18 7.24
CA LEU A 32 6.12 -2.37 8.10
C LEU A 32 5.25 -1.40 7.29
N VAL A 33 5.87 -0.70 6.33
CA VAL A 33 5.21 0.11 5.32
C VAL A 33 5.65 -0.42 3.96
N THR A 34 4.68 -0.74 3.12
CA THR A 34 4.90 -1.19 1.75
C THR A 34 4.26 -0.21 0.78
N ILE A 35 5.08 0.38 -0.07
CA ILE A 35 4.67 1.34 -1.07
C ILE A 35 4.54 0.61 -2.41
N PRO A 36 3.40 0.72 -3.12
CA PRO A 36 3.24 0.13 -4.44
C PRO A 36 4.21 0.77 -5.44
N PRO A 37 4.94 -0.03 -6.23
CA PRO A 37 5.81 0.50 -7.27
C PRO A 37 5.01 1.31 -8.31
N PRO A 38 5.56 2.40 -8.87
CA PRO A 38 4.86 3.24 -9.84
C PRO A 38 4.32 2.49 -11.06
N CYS A 39 4.95 1.38 -11.42
CA CYS A 39 4.53 0.55 -12.52
C CYS A 39 3.16 -0.11 -12.29
N TRP A 40 2.91 -0.61 -11.09
CA TRP A 40 1.63 -1.18 -10.71
C TRP A 40 0.58 -0.10 -10.52
N THR A 41 0.94 1.01 -9.88
CA THR A 41 0.05 2.17 -9.69
C THR A 41 -0.45 2.69 -11.04
N ASN A 42 0.47 2.96 -11.98
CA ASN A 42 0.12 3.50 -13.29
C ASN A 42 -0.74 2.53 -14.10
N THR A 43 -0.43 1.23 -14.09
CA THR A 43 -1.18 0.25 -14.86
C THR A 43 -2.59 0.08 -14.29
N ALA A 44 -2.73 -0.11 -12.99
CA ALA A 44 -4.04 -0.22 -12.35
C ALA A 44 -4.91 1.03 -12.57
N HIS A 45 -4.34 2.24 -12.41
CA HIS A 45 -5.05 3.50 -12.65
C HIS A 45 -5.54 3.64 -14.09
N ARG A 46 -4.79 3.17 -15.09
CA ARG A 46 -5.26 3.13 -16.50
C ARG A 46 -6.48 2.25 -16.68
N HIS A 47 -6.63 1.21 -15.86
CA HIS A 47 -7.77 0.32 -15.86
C HIS A 47 -8.88 0.73 -14.88
N GLY A 48 -8.75 1.88 -14.21
CA GLY A 48 -9.73 2.39 -13.24
C GLY A 48 -9.73 1.66 -11.89
N VAL A 49 -8.66 0.92 -11.59
CA VAL A 49 -8.50 0.14 -10.35
C VAL A 49 -7.74 0.99 -9.32
N LYS A 50 -8.25 1.07 -8.08
CA LYS A 50 -7.53 1.73 -6.97
C LYS A 50 -6.33 0.90 -6.54
N VAL A 51 -5.20 1.51 -6.21
CA VAL A 51 -3.99 0.82 -5.72
C VAL A 51 -3.66 1.24 -4.31
N LEU A 52 -3.66 0.28 -3.39
CA LEU A 52 -3.33 0.49 -1.98
C LEU A 52 -1.96 -0.11 -1.66
N GLY A 53 -1.15 0.64 -0.91
CA GLY A 53 -0.02 0.07 -0.17
C GLY A 53 -0.48 -0.63 1.10
N THR A 54 0.42 -1.38 1.75
CA THR A 54 0.12 -2.07 3.01
C THR A 54 0.94 -1.52 4.16
N PHE A 55 0.29 -1.24 5.28
CA PHE A 55 0.93 -1.11 6.58
C PHE A 55 0.64 -2.37 7.38
N ILE A 56 1.68 -3.13 7.74
CA ILE A 56 1.51 -4.37 8.49
C ILE A 56 2.49 -4.45 9.65
N THR A 57 2.05 -5.04 10.75
CA THR A 57 2.90 -5.29 11.92
C THR A 57 3.02 -6.79 12.12
N GLU A 58 4.23 -7.33 12.12
CA GLU A 58 4.47 -8.76 12.28
C GLU A 58 5.26 -9.06 13.56
N TRP A 59 4.95 -10.18 14.20
CA TRP A 59 5.70 -10.74 15.34
C TRP A 59 5.82 -9.78 16.55
N ASP A 60 6.83 -10.02 17.40
CA ASP A 60 7.06 -9.25 18.62
C ASP A 60 7.47 -7.80 18.33
N GLU A 61 8.22 -7.56 17.25
CA GLU A 61 8.59 -6.20 16.80
C GLU A 61 7.38 -5.39 16.36
N GLY A 62 6.45 -6.02 15.63
CA GLY A 62 5.17 -5.40 15.27
C GLY A 62 4.33 -5.06 16.50
N LYS A 63 4.33 -5.92 17.52
CA LYS A 63 3.63 -5.65 18.78
C LYS A 63 4.23 -4.44 19.52
N ALA A 64 5.56 -4.32 19.56
CA ALA A 64 6.22 -3.15 20.13
C ALA A 64 5.88 -1.86 19.36
N THR A 65 5.88 -1.93 18.04
CA THR A 65 5.52 -0.81 17.16
C THR A 65 4.07 -0.37 17.36
N CYS A 66 3.12 -1.31 17.45
CA CYS A 66 1.72 -1.02 17.77
C CYS A 66 1.57 -0.37 19.15
N ASN A 67 2.30 -0.84 20.15
CA ASN A 67 2.23 -0.24 21.49
C ASN A 67 2.68 1.21 21.50
N GLU A 68 3.68 1.58 20.71
CA GLU A 68 4.14 2.97 20.55
C GLU A 68 3.12 3.79 19.75
N MET A 69 2.77 3.32 18.56
CA MET A 69 1.88 4.00 17.62
C MET A 69 0.48 4.23 18.21
N LEU A 70 -0.06 3.26 18.94
CA LEU A 70 -1.41 3.30 19.50
C LEU A 70 -1.42 3.69 20.99
N SER A 71 -0.29 4.19 21.52
CA SER A 71 -0.15 4.55 22.93
C SER A 71 -1.14 5.65 23.35
N THR A 72 -1.27 6.69 22.54
CA THR A 72 -2.26 7.76 22.71
C THR A 72 -2.81 8.21 21.35
N LYS A 73 -3.76 9.15 21.37
CA LYS A 73 -4.35 9.68 20.14
C LYS A 73 -3.33 10.44 19.30
N GLU A 74 -2.39 11.13 19.93
CA GLU A 74 -1.44 12.01 19.24
C GLU A 74 -0.45 11.24 18.35
N PRO A 75 0.25 10.18 18.82
CA PRO A 75 1.06 9.33 17.94
C PRO A 75 0.21 8.66 16.86
N ALA A 76 -0.95 8.10 17.20
CA ALA A 76 -1.80 7.42 16.23
C ALA A 76 -2.20 8.36 15.07
N GLN A 77 -2.58 9.59 15.39
CA GLN A 77 -2.90 10.61 14.41
C GLN A 77 -1.67 11.02 13.59
N MET A 78 -0.51 11.23 14.23
CA MET A 78 0.74 11.53 13.53
C MET A 78 1.10 10.45 12.51
N TYR A 79 1.03 9.16 12.88
CA TYR A 79 1.32 8.06 11.95
C TYR A 79 0.32 8.02 10.79
N ALA A 80 -0.98 8.20 11.07
CA ALA A 80 -2.01 8.26 10.03
C ALA A 80 -1.76 9.41 9.05
N GLU A 81 -1.43 10.60 9.54
CA GLU A 81 -1.09 11.77 8.72
C GLU A 81 0.14 11.50 7.82
N ARG A 82 1.19 10.89 8.37
CA ARG A 82 2.39 10.54 7.58
C ARG A 82 2.10 9.50 6.49
N LEU A 83 1.27 8.51 6.78
CA LEU A 83 0.88 7.50 5.79
C LEU A 83 0.04 8.14 4.67
N ALA A 84 -0.88 9.05 5.00
CA ALA A 84 -1.67 9.81 4.03
C ALA A 84 -0.79 10.74 3.17
N GLU A 85 0.19 11.42 3.77
CA GLU A 85 1.18 12.23 3.05
C GLU A 85 2.00 11.38 2.06
N LEU A 86 2.40 10.17 2.46
CA LEU A 86 3.12 9.23 1.57
C LEU A 86 2.25 8.79 0.39
N ALA A 87 1.00 8.42 0.64
CA ALA A 87 0.05 8.06 -0.41
C ALA A 87 -0.14 9.20 -1.42
N THR A 88 -0.38 10.40 -0.91
CA THR A 88 -0.58 11.60 -1.73
C THR A 88 0.67 11.97 -2.55
N SER A 89 1.85 11.94 -1.93
CA SER A 89 3.11 12.34 -2.58
C SER A 89 3.60 11.34 -3.63
N LEU A 90 3.28 10.04 -3.46
CA LEU A 90 3.69 8.97 -4.37
C LEU A 90 2.58 8.54 -5.33
N GLY A 91 1.40 9.14 -5.21
CA GLY A 91 0.30 9.01 -6.17
C GLY A 91 -0.40 7.66 -6.14
N PHE A 92 -0.39 6.96 -5.01
CA PHE A 92 -1.21 5.76 -4.79
C PHE A 92 -2.42 6.07 -3.90
N ASP A 93 -3.44 5.24 -3.97
CA ASP A 93 -4.71 5.50 -3.30
C ASP A 93 -4.63 5.19 -1.81
N GLU A 94 -5.38 5.99 -1.04
CA GLU A 94 -5.69 5.70 0.36
C GLU A 94 -7.17 5.32 0.45
N ASP A 95 -7.50 4.30 1.25
CA ASP A 95 -8.88 3.91 1.45
C ASP A 95 -9.57 4.89 2.41
N LYS A 96 -10.40 5.79 1.85
CA LYS A 96 -11.20 6.77 2.61
C LYS A 96 -12.62 6.27 2.92
N ASP A 97 -12.99 5.09 2.44
CA ASP A 97 -14.38 4.61 2.47
C ASP A 97 -14.69 3.79 3.75
N ILE A 98 -13.81 3.82 4.76
CA ILE A 98 -14.08 3.23 6.07
C ILE A 98 -15.05 4.13 6.85
N HIS A 99 -16.35 3.85 6.70
CA HIS A 99 -17.45 4.37 7.53
C HIS A 99 -17.61 3.61 8.85
#